data_AF-A0A0K8WGU2-F1
#
_entry.id   AF-A0A0K8WGU2-F1
#
_cell.length_a   1.000
_cell.length_b   1.000
_cell.length_c   1.000
_cell.angle_alpha   90.00
_cell.angle_beta   90.00
_cell.angle_gamma   90.00
#
_symmetry.space_group_name_H-M   'P 1'
#
loop_
_entity.id
_entity.type
_entity.pdbx_description
1 polymer ?
#
loop_
_entity_poly.entity_id
_entity_poly.type
_entity_poly.pdbx_seq_one_letter_code
_entity_poly.pdbx_strand_id
1 'polypeptide(L)'
;MRTIAAVIVAAHLAIVVVEATVVPRSEPVASAETSLARLNFLVGVAQLGMLRENGTRCGRELETLLKAVAAKEFWSLKVLDSFGVPPKSFSWGNNHWFGPQWQCNDLNRPYVVATSSEFLRTYAFDPFNVTSPFRMRLTMVYMRFSTPHFIDLRLPYEPFIHIGLCLPQSCSSAALRRYTDEYFLRGEFTMQRDFKLQMQSVAARVPSIGLDFLQQTGTLISIIVLTTLVVLMVLAEIVYRSKAKLKLQQMLHTKAPHNTVMIDGVHITNVPIESAYESTAVKSSTVEEILLCFRFTENWQRALKADRMNSNSNFVGAIAGVRTVICLWVSTFHVYYYSVFALSNAPMLFVAMGSFLNQPLLEAIFFVDVFFVISALLLVYNFLSSESRLKEVRQNDFVQNSKLFGKLLLQRYLRLTPMLITTMLLSDVFYDLTNTYSPFYLGVNSGYYCKQRWWHNVLYIQNFLDMKDICCSWTWYLACEMQFYLLITTLLFLYAKSERFAKAVFITLVCGFPVIGWLCNYYNGITFE
;
A
#
# COMPACT_ATOMS: atom_id res chain seq x y z
N MET A 1 50.41 49.06 4.62
CA MET A 1 50.97 49.81 3.46
C MET A 1 50.52 49.05 2.23
N ARG A 2 49.40 49.40 1.60
CA ARG A 2 49.27 50.50 0.62
C ARG A 2 50.44 50.52 -0.37
N THR A 3 50.06 50.46 -1.64
CA THR A 3 50.83 50.79 -2.85
C THR A 3 52.06 49.94 -3.15
N ILE A 4 51.94 49.06 -4.15
CA ILE A 4 52.84 48.91 -5.30
C ILE A 4 52.10 48.08 -6.37
N ALA A 5 52.32 48.42 -7.64
CA ALA A 5 51.85 47.77 -8.86
C ALA A 5 50.53 48.28 -9.49
N ALA A 6 50.43 49.61 -9.62
CA ALA A 6 50.00 50.20 -10.88
C ALA A 6 51.28 50.56 -11.69
N VAL A 7 51.18 50.54 -13.02
CA VAL A 7 52.23 50.85 -14.03
C VAL A 7 53.09 49.66 -14.48
N ILE A 8 52.47 48.75 -15.24
CA ILE A 8 53.00 48.42 -16.57
C ILE A 8 51.86 48.64 -17.57
N VAL A 9 52.04 49.71 -18.33
CA VAL A 9 51.14 50.28 -19.31
C VAL A 9 51.27 49.53 -20.63
N ALA A 10 50.11 49.23 -21.21
CA ALA A 10 49.77 49.24 -22.64
C ALA A 10 50.89 48.96 -23.66
N ALA A 11 50.84 47.77 -24.24
CA ALA A 11 51.06 47.58 -25.67
C ALA A 11 50.37 46.26 -26.10
N HIS A 12 49.32 46.38 -26.92
CA HIS A 12 48.73 45.42 -27.85
C HIS A 12 47.19 45.50 -27.89
N LEU A 13 46.73 46.65 -28.37
CA LEU A 13 45.44 46.84 -29.02
C LEU A 13 45.64 46.57 -30.52
N ALA A 14 45.12 45.44 -31.00
CA ALA A 14 44.67 45.25 -32.40
C ALA A 14 44.02 43.86 -32.52
N ILE A 15 42.77 43.73 -32.06
CA ILE A 15 41.89 42.64 -32.53
C ILE A 15 40.83 43.29 -33.39
N VAL A 16 40.91 42.96 -34.67
CA VAL A 16 39.97 43.29 -35.73
C VAL A 16 38.58 42.82 -35.32
N VAL A 17 37.64 43.76 -35.25
CA VAL A 17 36.21 43.46 -35.23
C VAL A 17 35.85 42.94 -36.62
N VAL A 18 35.75 41.61 -36.74
CA VAL A 18 35.04 40.99 -37.87
C VAL A 18 33.57 40.98 -37.48
N GLU A 19 32.77 41.81 -38.14
CA GLU A 19 31.32 41.68 -38.14
C GLU A 19 30.95 40.32 -38.74
N ALA A 20 30.70 39.35 -37.86
CA ALA A 20 30.07 38.10 -38.25
C ALA A 20 28.59 38.39 -38.54
N THR A 21 28.28 38.62 -39.82
CA THR A 21 26.92 38.53 -40.34
C THR A 21 26.43 37.11 -40.14
N VAL A 22 25.63 36.89 -39.10
CA VAL A 22 24.91 35.64 -38.86
C VAL A 22 23.83 35.53 -39.92
N VAL A 23 24.15 34.82 -41.01
CA VAL A 23 23.15 34.35 -41.97
C VAL A 23 22.37 33.21 -41.29
N PRO A 24 21.05 33.31 -41.07
CA PRO A 24 20.28 32.20 -40.54
C PRO A 24 20.24 31.10 -41.59
N ARG A 25 20.87 29.97 -41.28
CA ARG A 25 20.78 28.74 -42.07
C ARG A 25 19.34 28.24 -41.98
N SER A 26 18.55 28.48 -43.02
CA SER A 26 17.22 27.90 -43.15
C SER A 26 17.38 26.41 -43.49
N GLU A 27 17.44 25.56 -42.47
CA GLU A 27 17.14 24.14 -42.68
C GLU A 27 15.66 24.02 -43.11
N PRO A 28 15.34 23.16 -44.09
CA PRO A 28 13.96 22.94 -44.49
C PRO A 28 13.17 22.42 -43.28
N VAL A 29 12.10 23.14 -42.91
CA VAL A 29 11.27 22.93 -41.71
C VAL A 29 10.83 21.45 -41.54
N ALA A 30 10.61 20.73 -42.64
CA ALA A 30 10.25 19.31 -42.61
C ALA A 30 11.36 18.36 -42.07
N SER A 31 12.66 18.63 -42.33
CA SER A 31 13.73 17.76 -41.82
C SER A 31 14.01 17.96 -40.34
N ALA A 32 13.86 19.21 -39.86
CA ALA A 32 14.03 19.55 -38.45
C ALA A 32 12.91 18.96 -37.57
N GLU A 33 11.66 18.98 -38.04
CA GLU A 33 10.52 18.37 -37.33
C GLU A 33 10.63 16.84 -37.23
N THR A 34 11.12 16.18 -38.29
CA THR A 34 11.34 14.73 -38.28
C THR A 34 12.48 14.34 -37.33
N SER A 35 13.52 15.18 -37.23
CA SER A 35 14.62 15.01 -36.27
C SER A 35 14.15 15.23 -34.82
N LEU A 36 13.35 16.27 -34.57
CA LEU A 36 12.82 16.57 -33.24
C LEU A 36 11.85 15.50 -32.76
N ALA A 37 11.03 14.93 -33.62
CA ALA A 37 10.14 13.82 -33.28
C ALA A 37 10.90 12.58 -32.79
N ARG A 38 12.10 12.31 -33.35
CA ARG A 38 12.96 11.19 -32.91
C ARG A 38 13.64 11.43 -31.57
N LEU A 39 13.86 12.69 -31.20
CA LEU A 39 14.50 13.09 -29.94
C LEU A 39 13.49 13.35 -28.82
N ASN A 40 12.30 13.84 -29.16
CA ASN A 40 11.23 14.16 -28.23
C ASN A 40 9.95 13.43 -28.64
N PHE A 41 9.62 12.38 -27.89
CA PHE A 41 8.45 11.56 -28.18
C PHE A 41 7.12 12.33 -28.04
N LEU A 42 7.07 13.49 -27.36
CA LEU A 42 5.89 14.39 -27.41
C LEU A 42 5.55 14.76 -28.84
N VAL A 43 6.55 15.22 -29.58
CA VAL A 43 6.36 15.73 -30.94
C VAL A 43 5.93 14.58 -31.85
N GLY A 44 6.56 13.42 -31.73
CA GLY A 44 6.16 12.24 -32.50
C GLY A 44 4.75 11.73 -32.18
N VAL A 45 4.39 11.66 -30.90
CA VAL A 45 3.04 11.27 -30.44
C VAL A 45 1.98 12.29 -30.87
N ALA A 46 2.27 13.59 -30.77
CA ALA A 46 1.38 14.67 -31.18
C ALA A 46 1.19 14.72 -32.71
N GLN A 47 2.25 14.50 -33.49
CA GLN A 47 2.17 14.39 -34.96
C GLN A 47 1.26 13.24 -35.40
N LEU A 48 1.40 12.07 -34.77
CA LEU A 48 0.52 10.94 -35.05
C LEU A 48 -0.91 11.21 -34.59
N GLY A 49 -1.09 11.80 -33.41
CA GLY A 49 -2.40 12.22 -32.91
C GLY A 49 -3.09 13.15 -33.90
N MET A 50 -2.40 14.20 -34.40
CA MET A 50 -2.92 15.13 -35.40
C MET A 50 -3.41 14.42 -36.66
N LEU A 51 -2.62 13.47 -37.19
CA LEU A 51 -2.97 12.71 -38.40
C LEU A 51 -4.17 11.77 -38.17
N ARG A 52 -4.23 11.12 -37.01
CA ARG A 52 -5.27 10.12 -36.68
C ARG A 52 -6.58 10.75 -36.20
N GLU A 53 -6.54 11.97 -35.70
CA GLU A 53 -7.67 12.76 -35.21
C GLU A 53 -8.06 13.87 -36.21
N ASN A 54 -7.80 13.65 -37.50
CA ASN A 54 -8.08 14.63 -38.54
C ASN A 54 -9.57 15.04 -38.54
N GLY A 55 -9.83 16.35 -38.57
CA GLY A 55 -11.17 16.92 -38.52
C GLY A 55 -11.80 16.99 -37.11
N THR A 56 -11.21 16.35 -36.09
CA THR A 56 -11.69 16.45 -34.71
C THR A 56 -11.11 17.69 -34.01
N ARG A 57 -11.68 18.04 -32.85
CA ARG A 57 -11.16 19.14 -32.03
C ARG A 57 -9.75 18.85 -31.52
N CYS A 58 -9.48 17.61 -31.09
CA CYS A 58 -8.16 17.18 -30.64
C CYS A 58 -7.13 17.33 -31.77
N GLY A 59 -7.45 16.88 -32.98
CA GLY A 59 -6.53 17.02 -34.13
C GLY A 59 -6.14 18.47 -34.43
N ARG A 60 -7.11 19.39 -34.42
CA ARG A 60 -6.85 20.84 -34.63
C ARG A 60 -6.02 21.47 -33.50
N GLU A 61 -6.29 21.11 -32.24
CA GLU A 61 -5.52 21.59 -31.09
C GLU A 61 -4.08 21.04 -31.12
N LEU A 62 -3.89 19.77 -31.52
CA LEU A 62 -2.57 19.17 -31.73
C LEU A 62 -1.80 19.83 -32.88
N GLU A 63 -2.46 20.14 -34.00
CA GLU A 63 -1.86 20.88 -35.11
C GLU A 63 -1.37 22.26 -34.67
N THR A 64 -2.19 22.97 -33.88
CA THR A 64 -1.85 24.27 -33.31
C THR A 64 -0.65 24.17 -32.37
N LEU A 65 -0.61 23.15 -31.52
CA LEU A 65 0.53 22.87 -30.66
C LEU A 65 1.81 22.64 -31.46
N LEU A 66 1.77 21.81 -32.50
CA LEU A 66 2.94 21.50 -33.33
C LEU A 66 3.47 22.74 -34.05
N LYS A 67 2.58 23.59 -34.60
CA LYS A 67 2.97 24.86 -35.22
C LYS A 67 3.62 25.81 -34.23
N ALA A 68 3.08 25.92 -33.02
CA ALA A 68 3.64 26.77 -31.97
C ALA A 68 5.01 26.25 -31.47
N VAL A 69 5.19 24.94 -31.37
CA VAL A 69 6.48 24.31 -31.07
C VAL A 69 7.51 24.63 -32.15
N ALA A 70 7.14 24.52 -33.43
CA ALA A 70 8.01 24.88 -34.54
C ALA A 70 8.39 26.37 -34.53
N ALA A 71 7.44 27.24 -34.19
CA ALA A 71 7.63 28.68 -34.02
C ALA A 71 8.34 29.06 -32.70
N LYS A 72 8.60 28.10 -31.81
CA LYS A 72 9.20 28.31 -30.47
C LYS A 72 8.44 29.32 -29.62
N GLU A 73 7.11 29.31 -29.71
CA GLU A 73 6.26 30.15 -28.88
C GLU A 73 6.40 29.77 -27.40
N PHE A 74 6.44 30.75 -26.50
CA PHE A 74 6.79 30.51 -25.09
C PHE A 74 5.83 29.54 -24.36
N TRP A 75 4.52 29.63 -24.62
CA TRP A 75 3.56 28.69 -24.05
C TRP A 75 3.81 27.26 -24.52
N SER A 76 4.24 27.06 -25.77
CA SER A 76 4.55 25.74 -26.31
C SER A 76 5.85 25.17 -25.73
N LEU A 77 6.82 26.04 -25.44
CA LEU A 77 8.05 25.64 -24.72
C LEU A 77 7.73 25.19 -23.29
N LYS A 78 6.79 25.87 -22.60
CA LYS A 78 6.26 25.38 -21.31
C LYS A 78 5.61 24.00 -21.45
N VAL A 79 4.91 23.72 -22.54
CA VAL A 79 4.35 22.37 -22.81
C VAL A 79 5.46 21.34 -22.94
N LEU A 80 6.53 21.64 -23.69
CA LEU A 80 7.69 20.75 -23.81
C LEU A 80 8.36 20.47 -22.45
N ASP A 81 8.45 21.48 -21.58
CA ASP A 81 9.04 21.36 -20.23
C ASP A 81 8.12 20.60 -19.26
N SER A 82 6.80 20.70 -19.44
CA SER A 82 5.78 20.02 -18.63
C SER A 82 5.60 18.54 -18.96
N PHE A 83 6.33 18.02 -19.94
CA PHE A 83 6.11 16.70 -20.53
C PHE A 83 7.13 15.67 -20.03
N GLY A 84 6.77 14.39 -20.10
CA GLY A 84 7.64 13.29 -19.70
C GLY A 84 8.90 13.20 -20.57
N VAL A 85 10.06 13.03 -19.94
CA VAL A 85 11.33 12.80 -20.63
C VAL A 85 11.98 11.54 -20.04
N PRO A 86 12.68 10.71 -20.83
CA PRO A 86 13.36 9.57 -20.25
C PRO A 86 14.46 10.04 -19.29
N PRO A 87 14.48 9.55 -18.06
CA PRO A 87 15.43 10.00 -17.06
C PRO A 87 16.79 9.34 -17.26
N LYS A 88 17.80 9.89 -16.58
CA LYS A 88 19.08 9.22 -16.41
C LYS A 88 18.90 7.96 -15.56
N SER A 89 19.83 7.02 -15.70
CA SER A 89 19.85 5.76 -14.95
C SER A 89 18.69 4.81 -15.28
N PHE A 90 18.23 4.81 -16.54
CA PHE A 90 17.22 3.87 -17.02
C PHE A 90 17.61 2.40 -16.78
N SER A 91 18.86 2.02 -17.09
CA SER A 91 19.38 0.66 -16.87
C SER A 91 19.34 0.23 -15.40
N TRP A 92 19.37 1.19 -14.47
CA TRP A 92 19.29 0.99 -13.03
C TRP A 92 17.86 1.03 -12.48
N GLY A 93 16.83 1.04 -13.33
CA GLY A 93 15.43 0.99 -12.89
C GLY A 93 14.76 2.34 -12.70
N ASN A 94 15.26 3.39 -13.35
CA ASN A 94 14.54 4.68 -13.40
C ASN A 94 13.53 4.69 -14.56
N ASN A 95 12.30 4.23 -14.27
CA ASN A 95 11.26 4.03 -15.29
C ASN A 95 10.18 5.12 -15.29
N HIS A 96 10.38 6.18 -14.52
CA HIS A 96 9.40 7.25 -14.31
C HIS A 96 9.64 8.40 -15.29
N TRP A 97 9.03 8.33 -16.48
CA TRP A 97 9.14 9.35 -17.53
C TRP A 97 8.05 10.40 -17.32
N PHE A 98 8.04 11.00 -16.13
CA PHE A 98 7.01 11.96 -15.72
C PHE A 98 7.40 13.39 -16.06
N GLY A 99 6.44 14.13 -16.60
CA GLY A 99 6.41 15.58 -16.45
C GLY A 99 5.72 15.92 -15.14
N PRO A 100 6.12 16.99 -14.44
CA PRO A 100 5.47 17.40 -13.20
C PRO A 100 4.03 17.87 -13.47
N GLN A 101 3.06 17.24 -12.82
CA GLN A 101 1.63 17.50 -13.04
C GLN A 101 1.23 18.97 -12.86
N TRP A 102 1.87 19.67 -11.91
CA TRP A 102 1.58 21.06 -11.65
C TRP A 102 2.01 21.98 -12.80
N GLN A 103 3.09 21.67 -13.54
CA GLN A 103 3.50 22.45 -14.71
C GLN A 103 2.49 22.28 -15.86
N CYS A 104 1.97 21.06 -16.05
CA CYS A 104 0.90 20.87 -17.03
C CYS A 104 -0.38 21.66 -16.66
N ASN A 105 -0.63 21.84 -15.36
CA ASN A 105 -1.74 22.66 -14.88
C ASN A 105 -1.48 24.18 -14.99
N ASP A 106 -0.23 24.64 -14.88
CA ASP A 106 0.19 26.06 -15.08
C ASP A 106 -0.25 26.60 -16.44
N LEU A 107 -0.23 25.75 -17.48
CA LEU A 107 -0.66 26.11 -18.82
C LEU A 107 -2.15 26.48 -18.94
N ASN A 108 -2.96 26.19 -17.92
CA ASN A 108 -4.41 26.43 -17.95
C ASN A 108 -4.83 27.75 -17.29
N ARG A 109 -4.00 28.34 -16.42
CA ARG A 109 -4.35 29.53 -15.63
C ARG A 109 -3.11 30.37 -15.33
N PRO A 110 -3.18 31.70 -15.48
CA PRO A 110 -2.06 32.56 -15.14
C PRO A 110 -1.83 32.62 -13.63
N TYR A 111 -0.59 32.85 -13.22
CA TYR A 111 -0.22 33.12 -11.83
C TYR A 111 0.13 34.59 -11.64
N VAL A 112 -0.11 35.10 -10.43
CA VAL A 112 0.30 36.44 -10.03
C VAL A 112 1.51 36.29 -9.12
N VAL A 113 2.69 36.60 -9.64
CA VAL A 113 3.95 36.56 -8.89
C VAL A 113 4.56 37.95 -8.83
N ALA A 114 4.71 38.48 -7.63
CA ALA A 114 5.44 39.73 -7.41
C ALA A 114 6.92 39.49 -7.70
N THR A 115 7.47 40.25 -8.64
CA THR A 115 8.86 40.13 -9.10
C THR A 115 9.60 41.40 -8.69
N SER A 116 10.81 41.27 -8.14
CA SER A 116 11.61 42.44 -7.71
C SER A 116 11.85 43.39 -8.88
N SER A 117 11.79 44.68 -8.60
CA SER A 117 12.14 45.77 -9.53
C SER A 117 13.65 46.02 -9.60
N GLU A 118 14.45 45.41 -8.73
CA GLU A 118 15.88 45.70 -8.56
C GLU A 118 16.78 44.95 -9.54
N PHE A 119 16.26 43.91 -10.19
CA PHE A 119 17.00 43.10 -11.15
C PHE A 119 16.47 43.32 -12.58
N LEU A 120 17.39 43.51 -13.53
CA LEU A 120 17.06 43.65 -14.96
C LEU A 120 16.35 42.39 -15.47
N ARG A 121 15.19 42.59 -16.11
CA ARG A 121 14.45 41.51 -16.76
C ARG A 121 14.89 41.36 -18.20
N THR A 122 15.29 40.16 -18.59
CA THR A 122 15.56 39.79 -19.98
C THR A 122 14.32 39.27 -20.72
N TYR A 123 13.20 39.04 -20.02
CA TYR A 123 11.96 38.54 -20.63
C TYR A 123 11.15 39.68 -21.26
N ALA A 124 10.69 39.48 -22.51
CA ALA A 124 9.88 40.46 -23.25
C ALA A 124 8.42 40.57 -22.77
N PHE A 125 7.95 39.60 -21.97
CA PHE A 125 6.60 39.50 -21.42
C PHE A 125 6.66 38.77 -20.06
N ASP A 126 5.59 38.87 -19.26
CA ASP A 126 5.50 38.16 -17.98
C ASP A 126 5.30 36.64 -18.20
N PRO A 127 6.27 35.78 -17.84
CA PRO A 127 6.18 34.35 -18.08
C PRO A 127 5.04 33.68 -17.28
N PHE A 128 4.57 34.29 -16.18
CA PHE A 128 3.47 33.74 -15.38
C PHE A 128 2.08 34.04 -15.95
N ASN A 129 1.99 34.98 -16.88
CA ASN A 129 0.72 35.34 -17.55
C ASN A 129 0.53 34.60 -18.89
N VAL A 130 1.53 33.85 -19.35
CA VAL A 130 1.46 33.11 -20.62
C VAL A 130 0.89 31.71 -20.40
N THR A 131 -0.30 31.48 -20.95
CA THR A 131 -1.04 30.21 -20.91
C THR A 131 -1.25 29.62 -22.31
N SER A 132 -1.67 28.35 -22.35
CA SER A 132 -2.04 27.67 -23.60
C SER A 132 -3.38 28.19 -24.13
N PRO A 133 -3.56 28.30 -25.47
CA PRO A 133 -4.83 28.74 -26.07
C PRO A 133 -6.00 27.76 -25.87
N PHE A 134 -5.70 26.52 -25.49
CA PHE A 134 -6.67 25.49 -25.12
C PHE A 134 -6.26 24.80 -23.84
N ARG A 135 -7.23 24.18 -23.16
CA ARG A 135 -6.95 23.50 -21.90
C ARG A 135 -6.05 22.29 -22.11
N MET A 136 -5.02 22.18 -21.29
CA MET A 136 -4.06 21.08 -21.25
C MET A 136 -4.38 20.14 -20.10
N ARG A 137 -4.08 18.86 -20.27
CA ARG A 137 -4.29 17.83 -19.24
C ARG A 137 -3.18 16.78 -19.29
N LEU A 138 -2.65 16.47 -18.11
CA LEU A 138 -1.73 15.35 -17.96
C LEU A 138 -2.49 14.02 -18.12
N THR A 139 -2.03 13.20 -19.06
CA THR A 139 -2.49 11.82 -19.24
C THR A 139 -1.29 10.89 -19.08
N MET A 140 -1.43 9.92 -18.20
CA MET A 140 -0.40 8.92 -17.95
C MET A 140 -0.61 7.72 -18.87
N VAL A 141 0.44 7.26 -19.53
CA VAL A 141 0.46 6.02 -20.32
C VAL A 141 1.48 5.08 -19.71
N TYR A 142 1.05 3.85 -19.41
CA TYR A 142 1.91 2.82 -18.81
C TYR A 142 2.33 1.83 -19.87
N MET A 143 3.63 1.64 -20.03
CA MET A 143 4.21 0.78 -21.04
C MET A 143 4.86 -0.42 -20.36
N ARG A 144 4.45 -1.61 -20.76
CA ARG A 144 5.26 -2.82 -20.59
C ARG A 144 6.46 -2.70 -21.52
N PHE A 145 7.63 -3.14 -21.07
CA PHE A 145 8.82 -3.07 -21.89
C PHE A 145 9.70 -4.31 -21.77
N SER A 146 10.51 -4.55 -22.80
CA SER A 146 11.56 -5.56 -22.81
C SER A 146 12.83 -4.99 -23.45
N THR A 147 13.98 -5.28 -22.85
CA THR A 147 15.29 -4.81 -23.32
C THR A 147 16.41 -5.68 -22.73
N PRO A 148 17.50 -5.91 -23.45
CA PRO A 148 18.69 -6.56 -22.91
C PRO A 148 19.57 -5.63 -22.05
N HIS A 149 19.26 -4.33 -21.98
CA HIS A 149 20.09 -3.31 -21.32
C HIS A 149 19.48 -2.81 -19.98
N PHE A 150 18.70 -3.65 -19.32
CA PHE A 150 18.03 -3.36 -18.05
C PHE A 150 18.48 -4.34 -16.98
N ILE A 151 18.76 -3.84 -15.77
CA ILE A 151 19.07 -4.68 -14.62
C ILE A 151 17.75 -5.25 -14.09
N ASP A 152 17.42 -6.45 -14.56
CA ASP A 152 16.27 -7.21 -14.08
C ASP A 152 16.63 -7.98 -12.80
N LEU A 153 16.09 -7.51 -11.67
CA LEU A 153 16.24 -8.16 -10.37
C LEU A 153 15.38 -9.43 -10.23
N ARG A 154 14.58 -9.79 -11.24
CA ARG A 154 13.64 -10.92 -11.21
C ARG A 154 12.75 -10.94 -9.97
N LEU A 155 12.30 -9.75 -9.56
CA LEU A 155 11.31 -9.64 -8.49
C LEU A 155 9.98 -10.22 -8.97
N PRO A 156 9.09 -10.67 -8.06
CA PRO A 156 7.76 -11.19 -8.43
C PRO A 156 6.81 -10.10 -8.98
N TYR A 157 7.34 -8.94 -9.36
CA TYR A 157 6.63 -7.74 -9.77
C TYR A 157 7.08 -7.30 -11.16
N GLU A 158 6.12 -6.91 -11.98
CA GLU A 158 6.38 -6.46 -13.35
C GLU A 158 6.74 -4.96 -13.37
N PRO A 159 7.92 -4.56 -13.92
CA PRO A 159 8.26 -3.16 -14.07
C PRO A 159 7.52 -2.53 -15.25
N PHE A 160 7.02 -1.31 -15.07
CA PHE A 160 6.40 -0.51 -16.13
C PHE A 160 7.20 0.77 -16.33
N ILE A 161 7.22 1.28 -17.56
CA ILE A 161 7.61 2.66 -17.85
C ILE A 161 6.35 3.51 -17.76
N HIS A 162 6.37 4.51 -16.89
CA HIS A 162 5.24 5.39 -16.67
C HIS A 162 5.50 6.72 -17.38
N ILE A 163 4.73 6.99 -18.44
CA ILE A 163 4.92 8.13 -19.34
C ILE A 163 3.88 9.21 -19.06
N GLY A 164 4.30 10.42 -18.70
CA GLY A 164 3.41 11.56 -18.51
C GLY A 164 3.26 12.40 -19.78
N LEU A 165 2.05 12.46 -20.34
CA LEU A 165 1.75 13.23 -21.54
C LEU A 165 0.92 14.49 -21.20
N CYS A 166 1.52 15.68 -21.27
CA CYS A 166 0.78 16.94 -21.18
C CYS A 166 0.26 17.36 -22.57
N LEU A 167 -0.99 17.04 -22.86
CA LEU A 167 -1.63 17.24 -24.17
C LEU A 167 -3.01 17.90 -24.04
N PRO A 168 -3.63 18.38 -25.14
CA PRO A 168 -4.93 19.04 -25.06
C PRO A 168 -6.00 18.18 -24.39
N GLN A 169 -6.80 18.78 -23.50
CA GLN A 169 -7.85 18.10 -22.74
C GLN A 169 -8.93 17.48 -23.64
N SER A 170 -9.10 17.99 -24.86
CA SER A 170 -10.03 17.46 -25.85
C SER A 170 -9.64 16.06 -26.34
N CYS A 171 -8.38 15.65 -26.20
CA CYS A 171 -7.91 14.32 -26.56
C CYS A 171 -8.33 13.29 -25.51
N SER A 172 -8.96 12.20 -25.95
CA SER A 172 -9.37 11.11 -25.07
C SER A 172 -8.18 10.24 -24.66
N SER A 173 -8.20 9.66 -23.45
CA SER A 173 -7.15 8.76 -22.97
C SER A 173 -7.01 7.50 -23.84
N ALA A 174 -8.12 6.99 -24.38
CA ALA A 174 -8.13 5.85 -25.28
C ALA A 174 -7.46 6.16 -26.64
N ALA A 175 -7.76 7.34 -27.22
CA ALA A 175 -7.08 7.78 -28.44
C ALA A 175 -5.58 8.00 -28.17
N LEU A 176 -5.25 8.71 -27.08
CA LEU A 176 -3.87 8.92 -26.60
C LEU A 176 -3.07 7.64 -26.53
N ARG A 177 -3.65 6.60 -25.91
CA ARG A 177 -3.03 5.27 -25.86
C ARG A 177 -2.74 4.73 -27.25
N ARG A 178 -3.72 4.76 -28.16
CA ARG A 178 -3.61 4.15 -29.49
C ARG A 178 -2.46 4.73 -30.31
N TYR A 179 -2.36 6.05 -30.41
CA TYR A 179 -1.27 6.65 -31.20
C TYR A 179 0.07 6.68 -30.46
N THR A 180 0.08 6.64 -29.13
CA THR A 180 1.32 6.42 -28.36
C THR A 180 1.86 5.01 -28.61
N ASP A 181 0.99 4.00 -28.64
CA ASP A 181 1.34 2.63 -29.00
C ASP A 181 1.87 2.57 -30.44
N GLU A 182 1.16 3.18 -31.40
CA GLU A 182 1.61 3.26 -32.80
C GLU A 182 2.98 3.94 -32.93
N TYR A 183 3.23 5.02 -32.18
CA TYR A 183 4.51 5.72 -32.17
C TYR A 183 5.66 4.81 -31.73
N PHE A 184 5.52 4.16 -30.57
CA PHE A 184 6.57 3.31 -30.02
C PHE A 184 6.72 1.99 -30.79
N LEU A 185 5.67 1.50 -31.46
CA LEU A 185 5.77 0.35 -32.36
C LEU A 185 6.66 0.61 -33.58
N ARG A 186 6.78 1.86 -34.04
CA ARG A 186 7.69 2.22 -35.14
C ARG A 186 9.17 2.12 -34.76
N GLY A 187 9.49 2.21 -33.46
CA GLY A 187 10.86 2.05 -32.96
C GLY A 187 11.84 3.14 -33.42
N GLU A 188 11.33 4.30 -33.83
CA GLU A 188 12.17 5.40 -34.34
C GLU A 188 12.70 6.34 -33.24
N PHE A 189 12.18 6.23 -32.02
CA PHE A 189 12.65 7.02 -30.89
C PHE A 189 14.11 6.66 -30.54
N THR A 190 14.98 7.65 -30.39
CA THR A 190 16.42 7.43 -30.19
C THR A 190 16.69 6.47 -29.02
N MET A 191 16.04 6.68 -27.88
CA MET A 191 16.22 5.79 -26.72
C MET A 191 15.76 4.35 -27.00
N GLN A 192 14.70 4.14 -27.79
CA GLN A 192 14.28 2.79 -28.15
C GLN A 192 15.33 2.06 -28.96
N ARG A 193 16.00 2.78 -29.87
CA ARG A 193 17.07 2.21 -30.68
C ARG A 193 18.31 1.92 -29.84
N ASP A 194 18.73 2.87 -29.01
CA ASP A 194 19.94 2.76 -28.19
C ASP A 194 19.83 1.62 -27.17
N PHE A 195 18.69 1.50 -26.50
CA PHE A 195 18.44 0.46 -25.50
C PHE A 195 17.78 -0.79 -26.08
N LYS A 196 17.47 -0.85 -27.39
CA LYS A 196 16.69 -1.95 -28.01
C LYS A 196 15.36 -2.20 -27.25
N LEU A 197 14.64 -1.12 -26.92
CA LEU A 197 13.40 -1.19 -26.16
C LEU A 197 12.22 -1.58 -27.04
N GLN A 198 11.61 -2.71 -26.70
CA GLN A 198 10.28 -3.07 -27.16
C GLN A 198 9.28 -2.56 -26.14
N MET A 199 8.30 -1.77 -26.55
CA MET A 199 7.35 -1.12 -25.66
C MET A 199 5.93 -1.37 -26.13
N GLN A 200 5.03 -1.68 -25.20
CA GLN A 200 3.61 -1.92 -25.47
C GLN A 200 2.75 -1.28 -24.38
N SER A 201 1.73 -0.53 -24.78
CA SER A 201 0.84 0.15 -23.83
C SER A 201 -0.08 -0.81 -23.09
N VAL A 202 -0.13 -0.71 -21.77
CA VAL A 202 -0.98 -1.53 -20.87
C VAL A 202 -2.25 -0.77 -20.50
N ALA A 203 -2.11 0.50 -20.15
CA ALA A 203 -3.21 1.36 -19.76
C ALA A 203 -2.87 2.83 -20.00
N ALA A 204 -3.90 3.66 -20.17
CA ALA A 204 -3.78 5.11 -20.17
C ALA A 204 -4.86 5.71 -19.26
N ARG A 205 -4.46 6.63 -18.38
CA ARG A 205 -5.36 7.22 -17.39
C ARG A 205 -5.06 8.68 -17.13
N VAL A 206 -6.07 9.40 -16.67
CA VAL A 206 -5.92 10.76 -16.17
C VAL A 206 -5.91 10.68 -14.64
N PRO A 207 -4.82 11.07 -13.96
CA PRO A 207 -4.78 11.16 -12.51
C PRO A 207 -5.64 12.35 -12.08
N SER A 208 -6.88 12.11 -11.67
CA SER A 208 -7.81 13.15 -11.25
C SER A 208 -8.70 12.69 -10.11
N ILE A 209 -8.79 13.51 -9.06
CA ILE A 209 -9.70 13.27 -7.93
C ILE A 209 -11.15 13.43 -8.43
N GLY A 210 -11.92 12.35 -8.40
CA GLY A 210 -13.30 12.27 -8.90
C GLY A 210 -14.07 11.17 -8.18
N LEU A 211 -15.41 11.21 -8.17
CA LEU A 211 -16.24 10.30 -7.37
C LEU A 211 -16.32 8.87 -7.93
N ASP A 212 -15.73 8.59 -9.09
CA ASP A 212 -15.76 7.27 -9.74
C ASP A 212 -15.17 6.16 -8.86
N PHE A 213 -14.25 6.51 -7.95
CA PHE A 213 -13.71 5.60 -6.93
C PHE A 213 -14.78 4.99 -6.02
N LEU A 214 -15.88 5.73 -5.76
CA LEU A 214 -16.98 5.22 -4.96
C LEU A 214 -17.75 4.09 -5.66
N GLN A 215 -17.59 3.92 -6.98
CA GLN A 215 -18.24 2.85 -7.73
C GLN A 215 -17.46 1.54 -7.70
N GLN A 216 -16.21 1.55 -7.20
CA GLN A 216 -15.40 0.33 -7.14
C GLN A 216 -15.92 -0.63 -6.07
N THR A 217 -15.97 -1.91 -6.41
CA THR A 217 -16.56 -2.95 -5.56
C THR A 217 -15.93 -3.02 -4.16
N GLY A 218 -14.59 -2.96 -4.07
CA GLY A 218 -13.89 -2.97 -2.78
C GLY A 218 -14.22 -1.76 -1.91
N THR A 219 -14.30 -0.58 -2.52
CA THR A 219 -14.71 0.67 -1.87
C THR A 219 -16.15 0.59 -1.36
N LEU A 220 -17.08 0.11 -2.19
CA LEU A 220 -18.48 -0.08 -1.80
C LEU A 220 -18.62 -1.03 -0.61
N ILE A 221 -17.95 -2.19 -0.66
CA ILE A 221 -17.97 -3.16 0.44
C ILE A 221 -17.37 -2.53 1.70
N SER A 222 -16.25 -1.82 1.58
CA SER A 222 -15.60 -1.14 2.71
C SER A 222 -16.50 -0.07 3.34
N ILE A 223 -17.22 0.71 2.53
CA ILE A 223 -18.22 1.69 3.02
C ILE A 223 -19.35 0.97 3.75
N ILE A 224 -19.88 -0.14 3.21
CA ILE A 224 -20.93 -0.94 3.88
C ILE A 224 -20.42 -1.48 5.22
N VAL A 225 -19.22 -2.03 5.27
CA VAL A 225 -18.62 -2.55 6.51
C VAL A 225 -18.39 -1.44 7.54
N LEU A 226 -17.84 -0.29 7.12
CA LEU A 226 -17.61 0.85 8.02
C LEU A 226 -18.93 1.43 8.54
N THR A 227 -19.91 1.62 7.67
CA THR A 227 -21.23 2.15 8.06
C THR A 227 -21.96 1.18 9.00
N THR A 228 -21.94 -0.12 8.74
CA THR A 228 -22.51 -1.13 9.64
C THR A 228 -21.82 -1.14 11.01
N LEU A 229 -20.48 -1.05 11.07
CA LEU A 229 -19.75 -0.94 12.32
C LEU A 229 -20.12 0.34 13.09
N VAL A 230 -20.21 1.48 12.41
CA VAL A 230 -20.64 2.74 13.04
C VAL A 230 -22.05 2.64 13.59
N VAL A 231 -22.98 2.05 12.84
CA VAL A 231 -24.35 1.82 13.30
C VAL A 231 -24.37 0.92 14.54
N LEU A 232 -23.60 -0.19 14.53
CA LEU A 232 -23.49 -1.07 15.69
C LEU A 232 -22.90 -0.36 16.92
N MET A 233 -21.87 0.47 16.75
CA MET A 233 -21.28 1.26 17.82
C MET A 233 -22.29 2.25 18.43
N VAL A 234 -23.07 2.93 17.58
CA VAL A 234 -24.11 3.88 18.02
C VAL A 234 -25.24 3.15 18.75
N LEU A 235 -25.74 2.04 18.18
CA LEU A 235 -26.78 1.23 18.81
C LEU A 235 -26.34 0.67 20.16
N ALA A 236 -25.08 0.20 20.26
CA ALA A 236 -24.50 -0.28 21.52
C ALA A 236 -24.49 0.79 22.61
N GLU A 237 -24.11 2.02 22.26
CA GLU A 237 -24.10 3.15 23.20
C GLU A 237 -25.53 3.56 23.62
N ILE A 238 -26.49 3.55 22.69
CA ILE A 238 -27.91 3.82 23.00
C ILE A 238 -28.46 2.79 23.98
N VAL A 239 -28.25 1.49 23.71
CA VAL A 239 -28.72 0.40 24.57
C VAL A 239 -28.09 0.48 25.95
N TYR A 240 -26.78 0.73 26.02
CA TYR A 240 -26.07 0.93 27.29
C TYR A 240 -26.66 2.08 28.12
N ARG A 241 -26.85 3.26 27.50
CA ARG A 241 -27.43 4.43 28.18
C ARG A 241 -28.87 4.20 28.62
N SER A 242 -29.67 3.52 27.80
CA SER A 242 -31.04 3.14 28.14
C SER A 242 -31.08 2.27 29.39
N LYS A 243 -30.22 1.23 29.45
CA LYS A 243 -30.09 0.37 30.65
C LYS A 243 -29.60 1.13 31.88
N ALA A 244 -28.61 2.01 31.72
CA ALA A 244 -28.12 2.83 32.82
C ALA A 244 -29.23 3.72 33.40
N LYS A 245 -30.06 4.32 32.53
CA LYS A 245 -31.21 5.13 32.93
C LYS A 245 -32.30 4.30 33.61
N LEU A 246 -32.61 3.12 33.08
CA LEU A 246 -33.61 2.22 33.69
C LEU A 246 -33.16 1.75 35.08
N LYS A 247 -31.88 1.37 35.23
CA LYS A 247 -31.30 1.02 36.53
C LYS A 247 -31.38 2.19 37.51
N LEU A 248 -31.04 3.40 37.06
CA LEU A 248 -31.15 4.60 37.90
C LEU A 248 -32.60 4.86 38.33
N GLN A 249 -33.57 4.73 37.41
CA GLN A 249 -34.99 4.86 37.74
C GLN A 249 -35.45 3.79 38.74
N GLN A 250 -35.03 2.53 38.56
CA GLN A 250 -35.34 1.47 39.52
C GLN A 250 -34.77 1.79 40.92
N MET A 251 -33.52 2.25 41.00
CA MET A 251 -32.92 2.67 42.28
C MET A 251 -33.63 3.88 42.91
N LEU A 252 -34.13 4.81 42.09
CA LEU A 252 -34.92 5.96 42.58
C LEU A 252 -36.34 5.55 43.02
N HIS A 253 -36.93 4.52 42.42
CA HIS A 253 -38.27 4.02 42.75
C HIS A 253 -38.29 3.06 43.94
N THR A 254 -37.18 2.36 44.25
CA THR A 254 -37.02 1.63 45.51
C THR A 254 -36.78 2.61 46.65
N LYS A 255 -37.85 3.18 47.21
CA LYS A 255 -37.78 3.83 48.52
C LYS A 255 -37.29 2.79 49.54
N ALA A 256 -36.30 3.16 50.36
CA ALA A 256 -35.90 2.39 51.52
C ALA A 256 -37.15 2.09 52.39
N PRO A 257 -37.39 0.84 52.82
CA PRO A 257 -38.48 0.57 53.74
C PRO A 257 -38.16 1.21 55.10
N HIS A 258 -38.86 2.28 55.44
CA HIS A 258 -38.94 2.75 56.83
C HIS A 258 -39.90 1.83 57.57
N ASN A 259 -39.36 0.81 58.26
CA ASN A 259 -40.10 0.15 59.32
C ASN A 259 -39.67 0.74 60.66
N THR A 260 -40.61 1.42 61.33
CA THR A 260 -40.49 1.82 62.73
C THR A 260 -40.69 0.58 63.60
N VAL A 261 -39.62 0.09 64.23
CA VAL A 261 -39.72 -0.96 65.27
C VAL A 261 -39.61 -0.28 66.62
N MET A 262 -40.64 -0.44 67.47
CA MET A 262 -40.67 0.05 68.85
C MET A 262 -40.06 -1.00 69.77
N ILE A 263 -38.93 -0.69 70.42
CA ILE A 263 -38.43 -1.41 71.59
C ILE A 263 -38.01 -0.37 72.63
N ASP A 264 -38.60 -0.44 73.82
CA ASP A 264 -38.23 0.28 75.06
C ASP A 264 -37.87 1.78 74.92
N GLY A 265 -38.81 2.58 74.43
CA GLY A 265 -38.87 4.03 74.74
C GLY A 265 -37.75 4.92 74.17
N VAL A 266 -36.89 4.42 73.29
CA VAL A 266 -35.82 5.21 72.64
C VAL A 266 -36.00 5.23 71.13
N HIS A 267 -36.12 6.45 70.56
CA HIS A 267 -36.08 6.66 69.11
C HIS A 267 -34.64 6.46 68.59
N ILE A 268 -34.33 5.28 68.06
CA ILE A 268 -33.14 5.08 67.25
C ILE A 268 -33.55 5.21 65.78
N THR A 269 -33.16 6.32 65.15
CA THR A 269 -33.12 6.42 63.69
C THR A 269 -31.72 6.05 63.23
N ASN A 270 -31.63 5.27 62.15
CA ASN A 270 -30.41 4.87 61.43
C ASN A 270 -29.73 3.57 61.89
N VAL A 271 -30.38 2.43 61.66
CA VAL A 271 -29.68 1.16 61.40
C VAL A 271 -29.87 0.82 59.91
N PRO A 272 -28.82 0.85 59.07
CA PRO A 272 -28.92 0.32 57.71
C PRO A 272 -28.94 -1.20 57.80
N ILE A 273 -30.11 -1.80 57.61
CA ILE A 273 -30.20 -3.24 57.34
C ILE A 273 -29.73 -3.42 55.90
N GLU A 274 -28.62 -4.13 55.73
CA GLU A 274 -28.13 -4.64 54.45
C GLU A 274 -29.16 -5.65 53.94
N SER A 275 -30.24 -5.17 53.31
CA SER A 275 -31.19 -6.05 52.65
C SER A 275 -30.44 -6.72 51.51
N ALA A 276 -30.28 -8.03 51.60
CA ALA A 276 -29.95 -8.90 50.48
C ALA A 276 -31.06 -8.75 49.42
N TYR A 277 -30.99 -7.69 48.62
CA TYR A 277 -31.80 -7.53 47.44
C TYR A 277 -31.14 -8.39 46.37
N GLU A 278 -31.68 -9.60 46.19
CA GLU A 278 -31.59 -10.31 44.93
C GLU A 278 -32.07 -9.34 43.84
N SER A 279 -31.11 -8.61 43.28
CA SER A 279 -31.25 -7.95 42.00
C SER A 279 -31.75 -9.01 41.04
N THR A 280 -33.04 -8.97 40.73
CA THR A 280 -33.60 -9.58 39.53
C THR A 280 -32.95 -8.86 38.34
N ALA A 281 -31.69 -9.22 38.09
CA ALA A 281 -30.94 -8.80 36.93
C ALA A 281 -31.75 -9.33 35.75
N VAL A 282 -32.48 -8.42 35.09
CA VAL A 282 -33.15 -8.68 33.83
C VAL A 282 -32.11 -9.39 32.95
N LYS A 283 -32.30 -10.69 32.72
CA LYS A 283 -31.35 -11.50 31.96
C LYS A 283 -31.21 -10.82 30.60
N SER A 284 -30.01 -10.32 30.34
CA SER A 284 -29.66 -9.71 29.07
C SER A 284 -29.95 -10.72 27.96
N SER A 285 -30.61 -10.29 26.88
CA SER A 285 -30.75 -11.18 25.73
C SER A 285 -29.37 -11.42 25.09
N THR A 286 -29.15 -12.57 24.47
CA THR A 286 -27.87 -12.87 23.80
C THR A 286 -27.54 -11.84 22.71
N VAL A 287 -28.55 -11.35 22.00
CA VAL A 287 -28.40 -10.29 20.99
C VAL A 287 -27.90 -8.99 21.62
N GLU A 288 -28.40 -8.68 22.81
CA GLU A 288 -27.99 -7.50 23.56
C GLU A 288 -26.52 -7.60 24.02
N GLU A 289 -26.10 -8.76 24.53
CA GLU A 289 -24.70 -8.99 24.93
C GLU A 289 -23.73 -8.85 23.75
N ILE A 290 -24.13 -9.38 22.58
CA ILE A 290 -23.38 -9.23 21.33
C ILE A 290 -23.31 -7.76 20.91
N LEU A 291 -24.42 -7.03 20.98
CA LEU A 291 -24.45 -5.62 20.62
C LEU A 291 -23.53 -4.79 21.53
N LEU A 292 -23.55 -5.05 22.85
CA LEU A 292 -22.70 -4.35 23.82
C LEU A 292 -21.20 -4.58 23.59
N CYS A 293 -20.81 -5.65 22.87
CA CYS A 293 -19.42 -5.86 22.46
C CYS A 293 -18.91 -4.80 21.47
N PHE A 294 -19.80 -4.09 20.77
CA PHE A 294 -19.43 -3.01 19.85
C PHE A 294 -19.32 -1.65 20.54
N ARG A 295 -19.44 -1.57 21.87
CA ARG A 295 -19.37 -0.28 22.56
C ARG A 295 -17.97 0.35 22.46
N PHE A 296 -17.89 1.45 21.71
CA PHE A 296 -16.63 2.13 21.41
C PHE A 296 -15.88 2.58 22.66
N THR A 297 -16.55 3.25 23.60
CA THR A 297 -15.89 3.82 24.79
C THR A 297 -15.19 2.76 25.64
N GLU A 298 -15.83 1.61 25.84
CA GLU A 298 -15.27 0.54 26.64
C GLU A 298 -14.13 -0.18 25.91
N ASN A 299 -14.29 -0.45 24.62
CA ASN A 299 -13.23 -1.04 23.81
C ASN A 299 -12.02 -0.10 23.71
N TRP A 300 -12.22 1.21 23.58
CA TRP A 300 -11.17 2.23 23.55
C TRP A 300 -10.42 2.30 24.87
N GLN A 301 -11.14 2.33 26.00
CA GLN A 301 -10.54 2.30 27.33
C GLN A 301 -9.76 1.01 27.59
N ARG A 302 -10.29 -0.15 27.16
CA ARG A 302 -9.60 -1.44 27.25
C ARG A 302 -8.34 -1.47 26.39
N ALA A 303 -8.39 -0.93 25.17
CA ALA A 303 -7.25 -0.90 24.26
C ALA A 303 -6.10 0.00 24.75
N LEU A 304 -6.42 1.11 25.43
CA LEU A 304 -5.42 2.03 25.99
C LEU A 304 -4.96 1.65 27.40
N LYS A 305 -5.61 0.69 28.05
CA LYS A 305 -5.24 0.27 29.40
C LYS A 305 -3.96 -0.56 29.32
N ALA A 306 -2.86 0.00 29.81
CA ALA A 306 -1.64 -0.77 30.04
C ALA A 306 -1.91 -1.85 31.09
N ASP A 307 -1.62 -3.11 30.74
CA ASP A 307 -1.69 -4.21 31.71
C ASP A 307 -0.72 -3.93 32.86
N ARG A 308 -1.22 -3.94 34.09
CA ARG A 308 -0.36 -3.88 35.27
C ARG A 308 0.35 -5.22 35.38
N MET A 309 1.64 -5.23 35.06
CA MET A 309 2.52 -6.39 35.23
C MET A 309 2.55 -6.76 36.72
N ASN A 310 1.85 -7.83 37.11
CA ASN A 310 2.07 -8.45 38.41
C ASN A 310 3.43 -9.16 38.39
N SER A 311 4.13 -9.26 39.51
CA SER A 311 5.47 -9.86 39.62
C SER A 311 5.60 -11.28 39.05
N ASN A 312 4.48 -12.01 38.91
CA ASN A 312 4.41 -13.35 38.31
C ASN A 312 4.24 -13.36 36.77
N SER A 313 4.26 -12.21 36.08
CA SER A 313 3.98 -12.10 34.62
C SER A 313 5.17 -11.66 33.75
N ASN A 314 6.38 -11.62 34.31
CA ASN A 314 7.59 -11.16 33.60
C ASN A 314 7.86 -11.90 32.27
N PHE A 315 7.57 -13.21 32.20
CA PHE A 315 7.73 -14.00 30.98
C PHE A 315 6.77 -13.58 29.85
N VAL A 316 5.49 -13.36 30.19
CA VAL A 316 4.46 -12.93 29.23
C VAL A 316 4.76 -11.51 28.75
N GLY A 317 5.21 -10.63 29.66
CA GLY A 317 5.68 -9.29 29.33
C GLY A 317 6.89 -9.30 28.39
N ALA A 318 7.88 -10.15 28.64
CA ALA A 318 9.05 -10.30 27.77
C ALA A 318 8.66 -10.79 26.36
N ILE A 319 7.77 -11.78 26.26
CA ILE A 319 7.23 -12.24 24.96
C ILE A 319 6.53 -11.10 24.22
N ALA A 320 5.71 -10.30 24.92
CA ALA A 320 5.04 -9.16 24.32
C ALA A 320 6.03 -8.10 23.79
N GLY A 321 7.12 -7.85 24.54
CA GLY A 321 8.22 -6.98 24.11
C GLY A 321 8.90 -7.49 22.84
N VAL A 322 9.31 -8.77 22.82
CA VAL A 322 9.94 -9.41 21.64
C VAL A 322 9.03 -9.31 20.42
N ARG A 323 7.74 -9.63 20.58
CA ARG A 323 6.74 -9.52 19.49
C ARG A 323 6.64 -8.10 18.94
N THR A 324 6.67 -7.10 19.81
CA THR A 324 6.55 -5.68 19.39
C THR A 324 7.76 -5.26 18.57
N VAL A 325 8.96 -5.57 19.04
CA VAL A 325 10.22 -5.25 18.36
C VAL A 325 10.29 -5.91 16.98
N ILE A 326 9.91 -7.19 16.89
CA ILE A 326 9.88 -7.91 15.62
C ILE A 326 8.80 -7.34 14.68
N CYS A 327 7.61 -7.02 15.18
CA CYS A 327 6.57 -6.37 14.38
C CYS A 327 7.06 -5.07 13.74
N LEU A 328 7.80 -4.24 14.50
CA LEU A 328 8.36 -3.00 13.98
C LEU A 328 9.38 -3.28 12.88
N TRP A 329 10.32 -4.23 13.10
CA TRP A 329 11.31 -4.60 12.10
C TRP A 329 10.70 -5.14 10.80
N VAL A 330 9.76 -6.08 10.92
CA VAL A 330 9.03 -6.65 9.77
C VAL A 330 8.23 -5.56 9.05
N SER A 331 7.67 -4.60 9.78
CA SER A 331 6.97 -3.46 9.17
C SER A 331 7.92 -2.56 8.38
N THR A 332 9.11 -2.27 8.92
CA THR A 332 10.14 -1.51 8.21
C THR A 332 10.54 -2.21 6.91
N PHE A 333 10.76 -3.53 6.93
CA PHE A 333 11.06 -4.30 5.72
C PHE A 333 9.97 -4.14 4.66
N HIS A 334 8.70 -4.32 5.04
CA HIS A 334 7.59 -4.20 4.10
C HIS A 334 7.46 -2.80 3.50
N VAL A 335 7.75 -1.73 4.27
CA VAL A 335 7.80 -0.37 3.72
C VAL A 335 8.82 -0.30 2.59
N TYR A 336 10.05 -0.77 2.78
CA TYR A 336 11.06 -0.74 1.72
C TYR A 336 10.71 -1.66 0.55
N TYR A 337 10.30 -2.90 0.83
CA TYR A 337 10.01 -3.92 -0.17
C TYR A 337 8.86 -3.51 -1.10
N TYR A 338 7.77 -2.92 -0.58
CA TYR A 338 6.68 -2.42 -1.42
C TYR A 338 6.91 -1.00 -1.96
N SER A 339 7.93 -0.28 -1.49
CA SER A 339 8.28 1.03 -2.09
C SER A 339 8.83 0.89 -3.51
N VAL A 340 9.25 -0.30 -3.94
CA VAL A 340 9.83 -0.55 -5.26
C VAL A 340 8.95 -0.08 -6.44
N PHE A 341 7.63 -0.01 -6.25
CA PHE A 341 6.69 0.50 -7.25
C PHE A 341 6.75 2.03 -7.44
N ALA A 342 7.27 2.77 -6.47
CA ALA A 342 7.32 4.23 -6.47
C ALA A 342 8.77 4.77 -6.45
N LEU A 343 9.76 3.93 -6.18
CA LEU A 343 11.16 4.33 -6.20
C LEU A 343 11.68 4.54 -7.62
N SER A 344 12.53 5.55 -7.77
CA SER A 344 13.42 5.66 -8.92
C SER A 344 14.67 4.82 -8.64
N ASN A 345 15.11 4.01 -9.60
CA ASN A 345 16.26 3.12 -9.46
C ASN A 345 16.08 1.98 -8.44
N ALA A 346 14.95 1.27 -8.48
CA ALA A 346 14.63 0.19 -7.54
C ALA A 346 15.78 -0.82 -7.29
N PRO A 347 16.58 -1.25 -8.29
CA PRO A 347 17.81 -2.01 -8.09
C PRO A 347 18.77 -1.52 -7.01
N MET A 348 18.93 -0.20 -6.85
CA MET A 348 19.80 0.37 -5.84
C MET A 348 19.35 0.06 -4.41
N LEU A 349 18.05 -0.15 -4.18
CA LEU A 349 17.54 -0.56 -2.87
C LEU A 349 18.13 -1.91 -2.46
N PHE A 350 18.14 -2.88 -3.38
CA PHE A 350 18.64 -4.23 -3.11
C PHE A 350 20.17 -4.25 -2.96
N VAL A 351 20.88 -3.43 -3.73
CA VAL A 351 22.32 -3.22 -3.53
C VAL A 351 22.60 -2.64 -2.13
N ALA A 352 21.84 -1.64 -1.70
CA ALA A 352 21.98 -1.06 -0.37
C ALA A 352 21.65 -2.08 0.74
N MET A 353 20.61 -2.90 0.53
CA MET A 353 20.21 -3.97 1.46
C MET A 353 21.26 -5.09 1.57
N GLY A 354 22.07 -5.30 0.54
CA GLY A 354 23.16 -6.28 0.56
C GLY A 354 24.30 -5.93 1.54
N SER A 355 24.40 -4.67 1.97
CA SER A 355 25.42 -4.27 2.96
C SER A 355 25.17 -4.89 4.34
N PHE A 356 26.24 -5.26 5.04
CA PHE A 356 26.18 -5.97 6.33
C PHE A 356 25.26 -5.31 7.36
N LEU A 357 25.27 -3.97 7.45
CA LEU A 357 24.44 -3.23 8.40
C LEU A 357 22.94 -3.30 8.08
N ASN A 358 22.59 -3.53 6.80
CA ASN A 358 21.20 -3.61 6.34
C ASN A 358 20.72 -5.07 6.20
N GLN A 359 21.59 -6.07 6.37
CA GLN A 359 21.21 -7.49 6.32
C GLN A 359 20.05 -7.86 7.26
N PRO A 360 19.99 -7.37 8.52
CA PRO A 360 18.84 -7.65 9.39
C PRO A 360 17.50 -7.20 8.79
N LEU A 361 17.49 -6.18 7.93
CA LEU A 361 16.28 -5.73 7.25
C LEU A 361 15.90 -6.67 6.10
N LEU A 362 16.86 -7.11 5.30
CA LEU A 362 16.64 -8.05 4.19
C LEU A 362 16.15 -9.40 4.70
N GLU A 363 16.73 -9.86 5.82
CA GLU A 363 16.43 -11.13 6.46
C GLU A 363 15.20 -11.10 7.37
N ALA A 364 14.37 -10.06 7.27
CA ALA A 364 13.19 -9.91 8.09
C ALA A 364 12.16 -11.04 7.93
N ILE A 365 12.23 -11.80 6.82
CA ILE A 365 11.47 -13.03 6.62
C ILE A 365 11.75 -14.05 7.74
N PHE A 366 13.00 -14.20 8.18
CA PHE A 366 13.36 -15.14 9.25
C PHE A 366 12.86 -14.67 10.63
N PHE A 367 12.65 -13.37 10.84
CA PHE A 367 12.04 -12.91 12.09
C PHE A 367 10.58 -13.35 12.23
N VAL A 368 9.90 -13.69 11.13
CA VAL A 368 8.55 -14.25 11.18
C VAL A 368 8.54 -15.61 11.89
N ASP A 369 9.62 -16.38 11.81
CA ASP A 369 9.75 -17.69 12.48
C ASP A 369 9.64 -17.58 13.99
N VAL A 370 10.08 -16.45 14.57
CA VAL A 370 9.92 -16.19 16.00
C VAL A 370 8.45 -16.15 16.40
N PHE A 371 7.56 -15.60 15.55
CA PHE A 371 6.11 -15.66 15.80
C PHE A 371 5.60 -17.10 15.75
N PHE A 372 6.06 -17.91 14.80
CA PHE A 372 5.66 -19.33 14.74
C PHE A 372 6.09 -20.09 15.99
N VAL A 373 7.32 -19.87 16.45
CA VAL A 373 7.85 -20.49 17.69
C VAL A 373 7.05 -20.06 18.91
N ILE A 374 6.80 -18.75 19.08
CA ILE A 374 6.01 -18.24 20.22
C ILE A 374 4.58 -18.82 20.19
N SER A 375 3.93 -18.82 19.03
CA SER A 375 2.58 -19.39 18.87
C SER A 375 2.54 -20.88 19.18
N ALA A 376 3.52 -21.66 18.70
CA ALA A 376 3.63 -23.08 19.00
C ALA A 376 3.89 -23.35 20.49
N LEU A 377 4.83 -22.62 21.10
CA LEU A 377 5.17 -22.74 22.52
C LEU A 377 3.96 -22.48 23.41
N LEU A 378 3.25 -21.36 23.18
CA LEU A 378 2.07 -21.01 23.97
C LEU A 378 0.93 -22.02 23.77
N LEU A 379 0.75 -22.54 22.56
CA LEU A 379 -0.26 -23.56 22.30
C LEU A 379 0.03 -24.85 23.08
N VAL A 380 1.25 -25.37 22.97
CA VAL A 380 1.68 -26.60 23.65
C VAL A 380 1.62 -26.40 25.16
N TYR A 381 2.16 -25.30 25.68
CA TYR A 381 2.15 -24.99 27.10
C TYR A 381 0.72 -24.93 27.67
N ASN A 382 -0.18 -24.17 27.03
CA ASN A 382 -1.57 -24.04 27.51
C ASN A 382 -2.34 -25.36 27.43
N PHE A 383 -2.07 -26.18 26.41
CA PHE A 383 -2.75 -27.48 26.28
C PHE A 383 -2.24 -28.49 27.31
N LEU A 384 -0.92 -28.62 27.48
CA LEU A 384 -0.32 -29.60 28.38
C LEU A 384 -0.43 -29.22 29.86
N SER A 385 -0.44 -27.92 30.19
CA SER A 385 -0.67 -27.45 31.56
C SER A 385 -2.13 -27.62 32.01
N SER A 386 -3.06 -27.78 31.08
CA SER A 386 -4.48 -27.95 31.38
C SER A 386 -4.81 -29.43 31.59
N GLU A 387 -4.76 -29.88 32.84
CA GLU A 387 -5.14 -31.26 33.19
C GLU A 387 -6.56 -31.63 32.75
N SER A 388 -7.50 -30.68 32.85
CA SER A 388 -8.90 -30.90 32.46
C SER A 388 -9.01 -31.18 30.97
N ARG A 389 -8.30 -30.44 30.12
CA ARG A 389 -8.25 -30.65 28.65
C ARG A 389 -7.67 -32.01 28.31
N LEU A 390 -6.58 -32.40 28.96
CA LEU A 390 -5.96 -33.71 28.75
C LEU A 390 -6.89 -34.85 29.14
N LYS A 391 -7.57 -34.74 30.28
CA LYS A 391 -8.56 -35.73 30.75
C LYS A 391 -9.77 -35.80 29.80
N GLU A 392 -10.30 -34.66 29.36
CA GLU A 392 -11.40 -34.56 28.40
C GLU A 392 -11.06 -35.30 27.09
N VAL A 393 -9.89 -35.01 26.49
CA VAL A 393 -9.49 -35.66 25.23
C VAL A 393 -9.27 -37.17 25.41
N ARG A 394 -8.68 -37.59 26.54
CA ARG A 394 -8.46 -39.01 26.86
C ARG A 394 -9.77 -39.79 26.97
N GLN A 395 -10.77 -39.22 27.64
CA GLN A 395 -12.06 -39.87 27.89
C GLN A 395 -13.00 -39.83 26.67
N ASN A 396 -12.92 -38.79 25.85
CA ASN A 396 -13.82 -38.61 24.72
C ASN A 396 -13.62 -39.63 23.59
N ASP A 397 -14.71 -40.04 22.94
CA ASP A 397 -14.67 -40.83 21.71
C ASP A 397 -14.19 -40.01 20.50
N PHE A 398 -13.94 -40.68 19.37
CA PHE A 398 -13.48 -40.01 18.14
C PHE A 398 -14.40 -38.86 17.68
N VAL A 399 -15.72 -39.06 17.74
CA VAL A 399 -16.71 -38.05 17.33
C VAL A 399 -16.70 -36.85 18.28
N GLN A 400 -16.61 -37.10 19.58
CA GLN A 400 -16.55 -36.04 20.59
C GLN A 400 -15.25 -35.24 20.47
N ASN A 401 -14.12 -35.91 20.25
CA ASN A 401 -12.84 -35.26 20.00
C ASN A 401 -12.82 -34.49 18.68
N SER A 402 -13.48 -34.99 17.63
CA SER A 402 -13.64 -34.26 16.36
C SER A 402 -14.44 -32.97 16.55
N LYS A 403 -15.51 -33.00 17.36
CA LYS A 403 -16.26 -31.79 17.73
C LYS A 403 -15.42 -30.81 18.54
N LEU A 404 -14.64 -31.30 19.50
CA LEU A 404 -13.75 -30.46 20.32
C LEU A 404 -12.66 -29.81 19.45
N PHE A 405 -12.03 -30.58 18.56
CA PHE A 405 -11.05 -30.10 17.60
C PHE A 405 -11.65 -29.02 16.69
N GLY A 406 -12.84 -29.29 16.12
CA GLY A 406 -13.56 -28.33 15.29
C GLY A 406 -13.92 -27.05 16.05
N LYS A 407 -14.30 -27.14 17.32
CA LYS A 407 -14.55 -25.97 18.19
C LYS A 407 -13.30 -25.13 18.39
N LEU A 408 -12.15 -25.74 18.66
CA LEU A 408 -10.87 -25.05 18.82
C LEU A 408 -10.46 -24.34 17.52
N LEU A 409 -10.61 -25.03 16.38
CA LEU A 409 -10.33 -24.47 15.06
C LEU A 409 -11.25 -23.29 14.73
N LEU A 410 -12.56 -23.45 14.96
CA LEU A 410 -13.53 -22.39 14.71
C LEU A 410 -13.25 -21.16 15.57
N GLN A 411 -12.91 -21.33 16.84
CA GLN A 411 -12.55 -20.22 17.73
C GLN A 411 -11.33 -19.44 17.21
N ARG A 412 -10.32 -20.14 16.69
CA ARG A 412 -9.15 -19.50 16.10
C ARG A 412 -9.47 -18.82 14.77
N TYR A 413 -10.24 -19.48 13.91
CA TYR A 413 -10.68 -18.93 12.63
C TYR A 413 -11.47 -17.63 12.85
N LEU A 414 -12.47 -17.64 13.75
CA LEU A 414 -13.26 -16.45 14.08
C LEU A 414 -12.44 -15.34 14.74
N ARG A 415 -11.28 -15.65 15.33
CA ARG A 415 -10.35 -14.66 15.88
C ARG A 415 -9.51 -13.96 14.80
N LEU A 416 -9.03 -14.70 13.80
CA LEU A 416 -8.08 -14.21 12.80
C LEU A 416 -8.77 -13.63 11.56
N THR A 417 -9.81 -14.30 11.07
CA THR A 417 -10.47 -13.98 9.80
C THR A 417 -11.07 -12.56 9.74
N PRO A 418 -11.71 -12.01 10.80
CA PRO A 418 -12.27 -10.66 10.73
C PRO A 418 -11.22 -9.57 10.46
N MET A 419 -10.05 -9.69 11.10
CA MET A 419 -8.94 -8.76 10.87
C MET A 419 -8.33 -8.96 9.48
N LEU A 420 -8.20 -10.21 9.03
CA LEU A 420 -7.73 -10.51 7.68
C LEU A 420 -8.62 -9.88 6.60
N ILE A 421 -9.95 -10.05 6.70
CA ILE A 421 -10.91 -9.44 5.77
C ILE A 421 -10.78 -7.91 5.79
N THR A 422 -10.68 -7.31 6.97
CA THR A 422 -10.54 -5.85 7.11
C THR A 422 -9.26 -5.35 6.45
N THR A 423 -8.12 -6.03 6.66
CA THR A 423 -6.86 -5.71 6.01
C THR A 423 -6.96 -5.84 4.49
N MET A 424 -7.56 -6.92 3.98
CA MET A 424 -7.74 -7.12 2.55
C MET A 424 -8.60 -6.04 1.90
N LEU A 425 -9.72 -5.66 2.54
CA LEU A 425 -10.58 -4.58 2.06
C LEU A 425 -9.84 -3.25 2.03
N LEU A 426 -9.11 -2.92 3.11
CA LEU A 426 -8.32 -1.71 3.18
C LEU A 426 -7.24 -1.67 2.09
N SER A 427 -6.55 -2.80 1.86
CA SER A 427 -5.54 -2.91 0.82
C SER A 427 -6.11 -2.78 -0.60
N ASP A 428 -7.30 -3.34 -0.87
CA ASP A 428 -7.98 -3.18 -2.16
C ASP A 428 -8.39 -1.71 -2.39
N VAL A 429 -8.91 -1.03 -1.36
CA VAL A 429 -9.22 0.41 -1.37
C VAL A 429 -7.97 1.24 -1.65
N PHE A 430 -6.85 0.96 -0.98
CA PHE A 430 -5.58 1.67 -1.23
C PHE A 430 -5.00 1.42 -2.62
N TYR A 431 -5.09 0.17 -3.10
CA TYR A 431 -4.68 -0.19 -4.46
C TYR A 431 -5.48 0.61 -5.49
N ASP A 432 -6.79 0.61 -5.35
CA ASP A 432 -7.71 1.30 -6.24
C ASP A 432 -7.53 2.83 -6.18
N LEU A 433 -7.30 3.40 -4.98
CA LEU A 433 -7.00 4.82 -4.77
C LEU A 433 -5.72 5.21 -5.51
N THR A 434 -4.66 4.41 -5.33
CA THR A 434 -3.38 4.64 -5.99
C THR A 434 -3.53 4.49 -7.50
N ASN A 435 -4.20 3.45 -7.98
CA ASN A 435 -4.38 3.23 -9.41
C ASN A 435 -5.33 4.23 -10.09
N THR A 436 -6.17 4.95 -9.36
CA THR A 436 -7.09 5.93 -9.94
C THR A 436 -6.49 7.33 -9.90
N TYR A 437 -5.90 7.72 -8.76
CA TYR A 437 -5.52 9.12 -8.51
C TYR A 437 -4.02 9.39 -8.61
N SER A 438 -3.19 8.36 -8.43
CA SER A 438 -1.74 8.52 -8.51
C SER A 438 -1.25 8.46 -9.96
N PRO A 439 -0.10 9.06 -10.31
CA PRO A 439 0.63 8.73 -11.52
C PRO A 439 1.26 7.32 -11.49
N PHE A 440 1.31 6.64 -10.33
CA PHE A 440 1.94 5.32 -10.19
C PHE A 440 1.00 4.15 -10.51
N TYR A 441 1.32 3.36 -11.52
CA TYR A 441 0.63 2.12 -11.83
C TYR A 441 1.29 0.94 -11.11
N LEU A 442 0.51 0.23 -10.31
CA LEU A 442 0.97 -0.91 -9.50
C LEU A 442 0.95 -2.25 -10.28
N GLY A 443 0.14 -2.36 -11.34
CA GLY A 443 -0.07 -3.62 -12.06
C GLY A 443 -0.99 -4.61 -11.34
N VAL A 444 -1.34 -5.70 -12.02
CA VAL A 444 -2.16 -6.79 -11.44
C VAL A 444 -1.35 -7.70 -10.52
N ASN A 445 -0.06 -7.84 -10.78
CA ASN A 445 0.85 -8.66 -9.97
C ASN A 445 1.55 -7.79 -8.91
N SER A 446 0.83 -6.90 -8.24
CA SER A 446 1.41 -5.94 -7.29
C SER A 446 1.60 -6.52 -5.88
N GLY A 447 1.04 -7.70 -5.61
CA GLY A 447 0.84 -8.22 -4.25
C GLY A 447 -0.31 -7.56 -3.48
N TYR A 448 -0.90 -6.46 -3.98
CA TYR A 448 -2.08 -5.80 -3.40
C TYR A 448 -3.39 -6.23 -4.07
N TYR A 449 -3.33 -6.69 -5.32
CA TYR A 449 -4.51 -7.00 -6.10
C TYR A 449 -5.24 -8.25 -5.59
N CYS A 450 -6.51 -8.09 -5.20
CA CYS A 450 -7.26 -9.15 -4.51
C CYS A 450 -8.51 -9.64 -5.24
N LYS A 451 -8.98 -8.92 -6.27
CA LYS A 451 -10.31 -9.13 -6.87
C LYS A 451 -10.54 -10.55 -7.40
N GLN A 452 -9.50 -11.23 -7.91
CA GLN A 452 -9.63 -12.59 -8.46
C GLN A 452 -9.32 -13.71 -7.46
N ARG A 453 -8.47 -13.44 -6.46
CA ARG A 453 -7.85 -14.49 -5.62
C ARG A 453 -8.13 -14.36 -4.13
N TRP A 454 -8.96 -13.40 -3.70
CA TRP A 454 -9.27 -13.13 -2.29
C TRP A 454 -9.66 -14.37 -1.46
N TRP A 455 -10.35 -15.34 -2.07
CA TRP A 455 -10.86 -16.51 -1.37
C TRP A 455 -9.76 -17.45 -0.86
N HIS A 456 -8.56 -17.44 -1.45
CA HIS A 456 -7.42 -18.22 -0.95
C HIS A 456 -6.98 -17.78 0.45
N ASN A 457 -7.04 -16.48 0.73
CA ASN A 457 -6.74 -15.93 2.05
C ASN A 457 -7.76 -16.37 3.10
N VAL A 458 -9.04 -16.41 2.73
CA VAL A 458 -10.11 -16.87 3.63
C VAL A 458 -9.97 -18.36 3.95
N LEU A 459 -9.46 -19.15 3.01
CA LEU A 459 -9.17 -20.57 3.23
C LEU A 459 -7.79 -20.83 3.85
N TYR A 460 -6.94 -19.81 4.05
CA TYR A 460 -5.57 -19.95 4.56
C TYR A 460 -4.69 -20.89 3.72
N ILE A 461 -4.80 -20.81 2.38
CA ILE A 461 -4.04 -21.64 1.42
C ILE A 461 -3.20 -20.81 0.43
N GLN A 462 -3.14 -19.49 0.62
CA GLN A 462 -2.45 -18.57 -0.28
C GLN A 462 -0.94 -18.79 -0.35
N ASN A 463 -0.34 -19.44 0.66
CA ASN A 463 1.09 -19.77 0.67
C ASN A 463 1.49 -20.88 -0.34
N PHE A 464 0.52 -21.54 -0.99
CA PHE A 464 0.79 -22.49 -2.07
C PHE A 464 0.79 -21.84 -3.46
N LEU A 465 0.50 -20.54 -3.55
CA LEU A 465 0.56 -19.79 -4.80
C LEU A 465 1.93 -19.18 -5.00
N ASP A 466 2.29 -18.91 -6.26
CA ASP A 466 3.44 -18.06 -6.59
C ASP A 466 3.26 -16.67 -5.97
N MET A 467 4.35 -16.04 -5.52
CA MET A 467 4.31 -14.72 -4.89
C MET A 467 3.55 -13.65 -5.69
N LYS A 468 3.60 -13.71 -7.02
CA LYS A 468 2.89 -12.81 -7.94
C LYS A 468 1.36 -12.94 -7.88
N ASP A 469 0.86 -14.10 -7.47
CA ASP A 469 -0.56 -14.47 -7.47
C ASP A 469 -1.21 -14.35 -6.08
N ILE A 470 -0.41 -14.12 -5.03
CA ILE A 470 -0.90 -13.94 -3.66
C ILE A 470 -1.56 -12.56 -3.53
N CYS A 471 -2.84 -12.55 -3.15
CA CYS A 471 -3.55 -11.35 -2.71
C CYS A 471 -3.05 -10.94 -1.32
N CYS A 472 -2.66 -9.67 -1.15
CA CYS A 472 -1.97 -9.19 0.05
C CYS A 472 -0.79 -10.10 0.37
N SER A 473 0.27 -10.06 -0.45
CA SER A 473 1.39 -11.01 -0.39
C SER A 473 1.95 -11.21 1.01
N TRP A 474 2.02 -10.17 1.86
CA TRP A 474 2.42 -10.26 3.27
C TRP A 474 1.52 -11.13 4.16
N THR A 475 0.36 -11.60 3.70
CA THR A 475 -0.54 -12.50 4.45
C THR A 475 -0.12 -13.96 4.36
N TRP A 476 0.92 -14.31 3.58
CA TRP A 476 1.42 -15.68 3.43
C TRP A 476 1.71 -16.34 4.78
N TYR A 477 2.30 -15.59 5.73
CA TYR A 477 2.67 -16.15 7.04
C TYR A 477 1.45 -16.54 7.86
N LEU A 478 0.31 -15.87 7.65
CA LEU A 478 -0.91 -16.16 8.39
C LEU A 478 -1.53 -17.49 7.94
N ALA A 479 -1.35 -17.89 6.67
CA ALA A 479 -1.67 -19.25 6.22
C ALA A 479 -0.80 -20.29 6.90
N CYS A 480 0.52 -20.07 6.95
CA CYS A 480 1.44 -20.95 7.68
C CYS A 480 1.03 -21.07 9.16
N GLU A 481 0.63 -19.96 9.79
CA GLU A 481 0.21 -19.93 11.19
C GLU A 481 -1.03 -20.80 11.46
N MET A 482 -2.03 -20.76 10.58
CA MET A 482 -3.22 -21.63 10.66
C MET A 482 -2.87 -23.10 10.38
N GLN A 483 -2.00 -23.37 9.40
CA GLN A 483 -1.57 -24.73 9.05
C GLN A 483 -0.75 -25.37 10.18
N PHE A 484 0.17 -24.62 10.79
CA PHE A 484 0.92 -25.08 11.96
C PHE A 484 0.02 -25.28 13.17
N TYR A 485 -1.00 -24.46 13.36
CA TYR A 485 -1.99 -24.70 14.41
C TYR A 485 -2.70 -26.04 14.24
N LEU A 486 -3.16 -26.34 13.03
CA LEU A 486 -3.81 -27.60 12.71
C LEU A 486 -2.87 -28.77 12.99
N LEU A 487 -1.63 -28.69 12.50
CA LEU A 487 -0.62 -29.74 12.70
C LEU A 487 -0.33 -29.99 14.18
N ILE A 488 -0.01 -28.93 14.94
CA ILE A 488 0.37 -29.05 16.35
C ILE A 488 -0.83 -29.49 17.20
N THR A 489 -2.03 -28.98 16.93
CA THR A 489 -3.24 -29.40 17.67
C THR A 489 -3.53 -30.89 17.42
N THR A 490 -3.37 -31.36 16.18
CA THR A 490 -3.50 -32.80 15.87
C THR A 490 -2.46 -33.62 16.63
N LEU A 491 -1.19 -33.19 16.68
CA LEU A 491 -0.15 -33.87 17.45
C LEU A 491 -0.47 -33.90 18.96
N LEU A 492 -1.04 -32.83 19.51
CA LEU A 492 -1.44 -32.77 20.92
C LEU A 492 -2.60 -33.72 21.24
N PHE A 493 -3.59 -33.85 20.34
CA PHE A 493 -4.68 -34.82 20.48
C PHE A 493 -4.16 -36.26 20.38
N LEU A 494 -3.26 -36.53 19.43
CA LEU A 494 -2.57 -37.82 19.33
C LEU A 494 -1.77 -38.11 20.59
N TYR A 495 -1.05 -37.14 21.13
CA TYR A 495 -0.27 -37.28 22.37
C TYR A 495 -1.16 -37.61 23.57
N ALA A 496 -2.32 -36.96 23.68
CA ALA A 496 -3.27 -37.23 24.74
C ALA A 496 -3.80 -38.67 24.69
N LYS A 497 -4.02 -39.24 23.49
CA LYS A 497 -4.52 -40.61 23.27
C LYS A 497 -3.45 -41.69 23.29
N SER A 498 -2.32 -41.45 22.63
CA SER A 498 -1.20 -42.38 22.52
C SER A 498 0.12 -41.62 22.44
N GLU A 499 0.78 -41.52 23.60
CA GLU A 499 2.04 -40.80 23.75
C GLU A 499 3.15 -41.36 22.85
N ARG A 500 3.30 -42.68 22.78
CA ARG A 500 4.35 -43.33 21.98
C ARG A 500 4.16 -43.07 20.49
N PHE A 501 2.92 -43.18 20.01
CA PHE A 501 2.61 -42.92 18.61
C PHE A 501 2.84 -41.45 18.25
N ALA A 502 2.39 -40.52 19.09
CA ALA A 502 2.60 -39.09 18.86
C ALA A 502 4.09 -38.72 18.83
N LYS A 503 4.92 -39.29 19.71
CA LYS A 503 6.37 -39.10 19.70
C LYS A 503 7.01 -39.63 18.41
N ALA A 504 6.60 -40.81 17.93
CA ALA A 504 7.09 -41.35 16.67
C ALA A 504 6.72 -40.47 15.48
N VAL A 505 5.46 -40.01 15.40
CA VAL A 505 4.99 -39.08 14.36
C VAL A 505 5.78 -37.76 14.43
N PHE A 506 5.97 -37.20 15.64
CA PHE A 506 6.74 -35.97 15.82
C PHE A 506 8.18 -36.10 15.31
N ILE A 507 8.90 -37.16 15.71
CA ILE A 507 10.27 -37.43 15.24
C ILE A 507 10.30 -37.56 13.72
N THR A 508 9.32 -38.29 13.15
CA THR A 508 9.20 -38.47 11.70
C THR A 508 9.02 -37.13 10.98
N LEU A 509 8.18 -36.23 11.49
CA LEU A 509 7.97 -34.90 10.91
C LEU A 509 9.21 -34.01 11.05
N VAL A 510 9.84 -34.00 12.23
CA VAL A 510 11.05 -33.20 12.50
C VAL A 510 12.22 -33.60 11.61
N CYS A 511 12.40 -34.90 11.35
CA CYS A 511 13.43 -35.39 10.43
C CYS A 511 12.97 -35.26 8.96
N GLY A 512 11.69 -35.45 8.67
CA GLY A 512 11.13 -35.45 7.33
C GLY A 512 11.12 -34.08 6.66
N PHE A 513 10.70 -33.03 7.39
CA PHE A 513 10.60 -31.68 6.79
C PHE A 513 11.94 -31.13 6.29
N PRO A 514 13.06 -31.19 7.04
CA PRO A 514 14.36 -30.76 6.53
C PRO A 514 14.82 -31.56 5.31
N VAL A 515 14.57 -32.87 5.28
CA VAL A 515 14.93 -33.74 4.14
C VAL A 515 14.12 -33.35 2.91
N ILE A 516 12.81 -33.15 3.04
CA ILE A 516 11.96 -32.70 1.94
C ILE A 516 12.39 -31.31 1.46
N GLY A 517 12.65 -30.38 2.37
CA GLY A 517 13.13 -29.04 2.03
C GLY A 517 14.45 -29.07 1.26
N TRP A 518 15.40 -29.89 1.72
CA TRP A 518 16.67 -30.11 1.04
C TRP A 518 16.48 -30.71 -0.37
N LEU A 519 15.65 -31.75 -0.50
CA LEU A 519 15.34 -32.35 -1.79
C LEU A 519 14.70 -31.34 -2.75
N CYS A 520 13.75 -30.54 -2.29
CA CYS A 520 13.13 -29.49 -3.09
C CYS A 520 14.16 -28.47 -3.58
N ASN A 521 15.07 -28.00 -2.71
CA ASN A 521 16.11 -27.05 -3.12
C ASN A 521 17.08 -27.67 -4.14
N TYR A 522 17.49 -28.92 -3.90
CA TYR A 522 18.37 -29.65 -4.80
C TYR A 522 17.77 -29.85 -6.20
N TYR A 523 16.52 -30.32 -6.30
CA TYR A 523 15.85 -30.55 -7.59
C TYR A 523 15.51 -29.26 -8.35
N ASN A 524 15.31 -28.15 -7.63
CA ASN A 524 15.09 -26.84 -8.27
C ASN A 524 16.40 -26.13 -8.63
N GLY A 525 17.56 -26.75 -8.41
CA GLY A 525 18.86 -26.16 -8.72
C GLY A 525 19.18 -24.92 -7.88
N ILE A 526 18.55 -24.75 -6.72
CA ILE A 526 18.81 -23.65 -5.80
C ILE A 526 20.06 -24.02 -5.00
N THR A 527 21.21 -23.52 -5.45
CA THR A 527 22.48 -23.67 -4.74
C THR A 527 22.65 -22.53 -3.74
N PHE A 528 22.98 -22.86 -2.50
CA PHE A 528 23.46 -21.88 -1.52
C PHE A 528 24.92 -21.56 -1.86
N GLU A 529 25.15 -20.70 -2.85
CA GLU A 529 26.48 -20.10 -3.10
C GLU A 529 26.75 -18.92 -2.18
#